data_AF-A0A5D0SR61-F1
#
_entry.id   AF-A0A5D0SR61-F1
#
_cell.length_a   1.000
_cell.length_b   1.000
_cell.length_c   1.000
_cell.angle_alpha   90.00
_cell.angle_beta   90.00
_cell.angle_gamma   90.00
#
_symmetry.space_group_name_H-M   'P 1'
#
loop_
_entity.id
_entity.type
_entity.pdbx_description
1 polymer ?
#
loop_
_entity_poly.entity_id
_entity_poly.type
_entity_poly.pdbx_seq_one_letter_code
_entity_poly.pdbx_strand_id
1 'polypeptide(L)' 'MKHKDLTGEIIKSFYSVFNELGYGFLESVYENALIKELKNRKLKVENQKEIN' A
#
# COMPACT_ATOMS: atom_id res chain seq x y z
N MET A 1 19.23 -2.38 9.16
CA MET A 1 17.85 -2.81 9.47
C MET A 1 17.46 -3.96 8.55
N LYS A 2 16.85 -5.02 9.10
CA LYS A 2 16.56 -6.30 8.43
C LYS A 2 15.61 -6.23 7.21
N HIS A 3 14.80 -5.18 7.09
CA HIS A 3 13.75 -5.07 6.05
C HIS A 3 13.77 -3.75 5.28
N LYS A 4 14.92 -3.07 5.21
CA LYS A 4 15.03 -1.72 4.66
C LYS A 4 14.40 -1.57 3.27
N ASP A 5 14.67 -2.51 2.37
CA ASP A 5 14.21 -2.43 0.97
C ASP A 5 12.70 -2.64 0.86
N LEU A 6 12.16 -3.65 1.56
CA LEU A 6 10.72 -3.89 1.61
C LEU A 6 9.97 -2.71 2.23
N THR A 7 10.49 -2.15 3.33
CA THR A 7 9.92 -0.95 3.96
C THR A 7 9.93 0.24 2.99
N GLY A 8 11.02 0.43 2.24
CA GLY A 8 11.11 1.48 1.23
C GLY A 8 10.04 1.34 0.14
N GLU A 9 9.82 0.14 -0.37
CA GLU A 9 8.80 -0.13 -1.39
C GLU A 9 7.37 0.13 -0.89
N ILE A 10 7.06 -0.25 0.36
CA ILE A 10 5.74 0.01 0.97
C ILE A 10 5.51 1.51 1.11
N ILE A 11 6.50 2.25 1.65
CA ILE A 11 6.41 3.71 1.80
C ILE A 11 6.26 4.40 0.45
N LYS A 12 7.02 3.97 -0.57
CA LYS A 12 6.93 4.51 -1.92
C LYS A 12 5.54 4.26 -2.52
N SER A 13 4.97 3.08 -2.32
CA SER A 13 3.62 2.72 -2.76
C SER A 13 2.56 3.63 -2.13
N PHE A 14 2.67 3.89 -0.83
CA PHE A 14 1.79 4.82 -0.13
C PHE A 14 1.82 6.22 -0.76
N TYR A 15 3.01 6.80 -0.96
CA TYR A 15 3.12 8.13 -1.56
C TYR A 15 2.63 8.17 -3.01
N SER A 16 2.88 7.12 -3.81
CA SER A 16 2.34 7.01 -5.16
C SER A 16 0.81 7.08 -5.17
N VAL A 17 0.15 6.32 -4.29
CA VAL A 17 -1.31 6.31 -4.16
C VAL A 17 -1.83 7.65 -3.65
N PHE A 18 -1.22 8.22 -2.62
CA PHE A 18 -1.64 9.48 -2.03
C PHE A 18 -1.49 10.65 -3.01
N ASN A 19 -0.39 10.72 -3.75
CA ASN A 19 -0.16 11.77 -4.73
C ASN A 19 -1.11 11.69 -5.92
N GLU A 20 -1.54 10.48 -6.31
CA GLU A 20 -2.50 10.27 -7.40
C GLU A 20 -3.93 10.63 -6.96
N LEU A 21 -4.35 10.17 -5.77
CA LEU A 21 -5.73 10.36 -5.29
C LEU A 21 -5.96 11.73 -4.62
N GLY A 22 -4.93 12.34 -4.05
CA GLY A 22 -5.09 13.50 -3.18
C GLY A 22 -5.83 13.16 -1.88
N TYR A 23 -6.41 14.17 -1.23
CA TYR A 23 -7.16 14.02 0.03
C TYR A 23 -8.68 14.01 -0.22
N GLY A 24 -9.45 13.39 0.69
CA GLY A 24 -10.92 13.49 0.73
C GLY A 24 -11.67 12.21 0.34
N PHE A 25 -10.96 11.13 0.03
CA PHE A 25 -11.59 9.82 -0.18
C PHE A 25 -11.79 9.05 1.13
N LEU A 26 -12.68 8.06 1.09
CA LEU A 26 -12.85 7.09 2.16
C LEU A 26 -11.59 6.22 2.27
N GLU A 27 -11.33 5.73 3.48
CA GLU A 27 -10.23 4.78 3.75
C GLU A 27 -10.25 3.57 2.81
N SER A 28 -11.45 3.02 2.53
CA SER A 28 -11.62 1.87 1.64
C SER A 28 -11.11 2.14 0.22
N VAL A 29 -11.12 3.39 -0.25
CA VAL A 29 -10.55 3.75 -1.56
C VAL A 29 -9.03 3.71 -1.51
N TYR A 30 -8.42 4.27 -0.46
CA TYR A 30 -6.97 4.22 -0.27
C TYR A 30 -6.47 2.80 -0.09
N GLU A 31 -7.18 1.98 0.69
CA GLU A 31 -6.85 0.57 0.89
C GLU A 31 -6.83 -0.17 -0.46
N ASN A 32 -7.90 -0.07 -1.24
CA ASN A 32 -8.01 -0.71 -2.55
C ASN A 32 -6.90 -0.25 -3.51
N ALA A 33 -6.61 1.04 -3.56
CA ALA A 33 -5.56 1.60 -4.39
C ALA A 33 -4.17 1.13 -3.95
N LEU A 34 -3.90 1.08 -2.65
CA LEU A 34 -2.63 0.60 -2.09
C LEU A 34 -2.41 -0.89 -2.34
N ILE A 35 -3.44 -1.72 -2.19
CA ILE A 35 -3.36 -3.15 -2.55
C ILE A 35 -2.99 -3.31 -4.03
N LYS A 36 -3.63 -2.53 -4.91
CA LYS A 36 -3.35 -2.57 -6.34
C LYS A 36 -1.91 -2.15 -6.64
N GLU A 37 -1.42 -1.08 -6.03
CA GLU A 37 -0.06 -0.60 -6.21
C GLU A 37 0.99 -1.60 -5.70
N LEU A 38 0.78 -2.18 -4.51
CA LEU A 38 1.66 -3.21 -3.96
C LEU A 38 1.69 -4.46 -4.85
N LYS A 39 0.53 -4.88 -5.40
CA LYS A 39 0.46 -5.99 -6.37
C LYS A 39 1.17 -5.67 -7.69
N ASN A 40 1.08 -4.43 -8.20
CA ASN A 40 1.80 -4.00 -9.39
C ASN A 40 3.33 -4.11 -9.20
N ARG A 41 3.80 -3.87 -7.98
CA ARG A 41 5.20 -4.06 -7.56
C ARG A 41 5.57 -5.51 -7.26
N LYS A 42 4.66 -6.46 -7.56
CA LYS A 42 4.83 -7.90 -7.37
C LYS A 42 5.01 -8.31 -5.90
N LEU A 43 4.55 -7.49 -4.96
CA LEU A 43 4.53 -7.83 -3.54
C LEU A 43 3.34 -8.74 -3.24
N LYS A 44 3.54 -9.69 -2.32
CA LYS A 44 2.46 -10.51 -1.77
C LYS A 44 1.76 -9.71 -0.67
N VAL A 45 0.47 -9.45 -0.84
CA VAL A 45 -0.34 -8.64 0.08
C VAL A 45 -1.73 -9.25 0.22
N GLU A 46 -2.24 -9.23 1.45
CA GLU A 46 -3.60 -9.62 1.83
C GLU A 46 -4.20 -8.44 2.60
N ASN A 47 -5.47 -8.12 2.36
CA ASN A 47 -6.16 -7.02 3.02
C ASN A 47 -7.04 -7.54 4.15
N GLN A 48 -7.11 -6.78 5.26
CA GLN A 48 -7.95 -7.11 6.42
C GLN A 48 -7.77 -8.56 6.90
N LYS A 49 -6.53 -9.08 6.83
CA LYS A 49 -6.23 -10.45 7.24
C LYS A 49 -6.35 -10.54 8.76
N GLU A 50 -7.24 -11.42 9.22
CA GLU A 50 -7.35 -11.76 10.63
C GLU A 50 -6.02 -12.32 11.15
N ILE A 51 -5.55 -11.78 12.27
CA ILE A 51 -4.34 -12.24 12.94
C ILE A 51 -4.80 -13.04 14.17
N ASN A 52 -4.52 -14.34 14.14
CA ASN A 52 -4.74 -15.24 15.29
C ASN A 52 -3.61 -15.13 16.31
#